data_AF-A0A2S6U2G9-F1
#
_entry.id   AF-A0A2S6U2G9-F1
#
_cell.length_a   1.000
_cell.length_b   1.000
_cell.length_c   1.000
_cell.angle_alpha   90.00
_cell.angle_beta   90.00
_cell.angle_gamma   90.00
#
_symmetry.space_group_name_H-M   'P 1'
#
loop_
_entity.id
_entity.type
_entity.pdbx_description
1 polymer ?
#
loop_
_entity_poly.entity_id
_entity_poly.type
_entity_poly.pdbx_seq_one_letter_code
_entity_poly.pdbx_strand_id
1 'polypeptide(L)'
;LGFAARYPQKIARLVVSSPAVGSSDASRPGTLARADAVERDGMRGVCETSLARSYPEILRGDAARFETYRLRWLANAPDGFAAINRMLAGMDMAADYAKITCPTLVIAAEHDMLRPPAVIEPIAAAIQNARYVETASGHFMAVQTPDLFVEHLLPFLGEYNGAD
;
A
#
# COMPACT_ATOMS: atom_id res chain seq x y z
N LEU A 1 3.98 6.36 -6.50
CA LEU A 1 5.20 5.95 -7.25
C LEU A 1 5.11 6.33 -8.73
N GLY A 2 4.16 5.78 -9.52
CA GLY A 2 4.15 6.00 -10.98
C GLY A 2 4.06 7.47 -11.41
N PHE A 3 3.29 8.28 -10.69
CA PHE A 3 3.25 9.73 -10.93
C PHE A 3 4.61 10.41 -10.71
N ALA A 4 5.31 10.08 -9.62
CA ALA A 4 6.62 10.65 -9.30
C ALA A 4 7.69 10.22 -10.31
N ALA A 5 7.63 8.99 -10.81
CA ALA A 5 8.53 8.50 -11.86
C ALA A 5 8.30 9.22 -13.20
N ARG A 6 7.04 9.54 -13.54
CA ARG A 6 6.68 10.20 -14.80
C ARG A 6 6.89 11.72 -14.77
N TYR A 7 6.75 12.33 -13.59
CA TYR A 7 6.82 13.78 -13.40
C TYR A 7 7.70 14.13 -12.18
N PRO A 8 8.99 13.74 -12.17
CA PRO A 8 9.88 13.94 -11.02
C PRO A 8 9.96 15.41 -10.57
N GLN A 9 9.91 16.35 -11.51
CA GLN A 9 9.93 17.78 -11.26
C GLN A 9 8.66 18.36 -10.61
N LYS A 10 7.58 17.58 -10.50
CA LYS A 10 6.31 18.04 -9.89
C LYS A 10 6.18 17.62 -8.43
N ILE A 11 7.12 16.83 -7.90
CA ILE A 11 7.03 16.26 -6.56
C ILE A 11 8.22 16.76 -5.74
N ALA A 12 7.94 17.58 -4.73
CA ALA A 12 8.94 18.01 -3.78
C ALA A 12 9.39 16.85 -2.87
N ARG A 13 8.41 16.06 -2.38
CA ARG A 13 8.63 14.88 -1.53
C ARG A 13 7.53 13.85 -1.71
N LEU A 14 7.88 12.59 -1.45
CA LEU A 14 6.97 11.47 -1.58
C LEU A 14 6.94 10.64 -0.30
N VAL A 15 5.76 10.36 0.24
CA VAL A 15 5.57 9.34 1.29
C VAL A 15 4.67 8.25 0.76
N VAL A 16 5.08 7.00 0.93
CA VAL A 16 4.31 5.82 0.54
C VAL A 16 4.29 4.79 1.68
N SER A 17 3.10 4.33 2.06
CA SER A 17 2.90 3.21 2.98
C SER A 17 2.31 2.01 2.24
N SER A 18 2.91 0.83 2.41
CA SER A 18 2.53 -0.41 1.72
C SER A 18 2.21 -0.22 0.22
N PRO A 19 3.05 0.48 -0.57
CA PRO A 19 2.69 0.93 -1.92
C PRO A 19 2.30 -0.21 -2.86
N ALA A 20 1.47 0.11 -3.85
CA ALA A 20 1.25 -0.78 -4.99
C ALA A 20 2.53 -0.88 -5.83
N VAL A 21 3.01 -2.10 -5.99
CA VAL A 21 4.32 -2.41 -6.60
C VAL A 21 4.22 -3.53 -7.64
N GLY A 22 3.00 -3.84 -8.07
CA GLY A 22 2.72 -4.96 -8.97
C GLY A 22 2.60 -6.32 -8.28
N SER A 23 2.65 -7.38 -9.09
CA SER A 23 2.68 -8.76 -8.64
C SER A 23 3.90 -9.48 -9.20
N SER A 24 4.62 -10.18 -8.33
CA SER A 24 5.64 -11.14 -8.76
C SER A 24 4.97 -12.34 -9.43
N ASP A 25 5.76 -13.16 -10.13
CA ASP A 25 5.25 -14.40 -10.71
C ASP A 25 4.60 -15.31 -9.67
N ALA A 26 5.10 -15.29 -8.43
CA ALA A 26 4.53 -16.04 -7.32
C ALA A 26 3.18 -15.47 -6.82
N SER A 27 3.01 -14.14 -6.78
CA SER A 27 1.78 -13.51 -6.23
C SER A 27 0.70 -13.22 -7.29
N ARG A 28 1.07 -13.21 -8.58
CA ARG A 28 0.16 -12.91 -9.70
C ARG A 28 -1.06 -13.84 -9.76
N PRO A 29 -0.94 -15.18 -9.64
CA PRO A 29 -2.11 -16.07 -9.68
C PRO A 29 -3.10 -15.77 -8.56
N GLY A 30 -2.61 -15.50 -7.34
CA GLY A 30 -3.47 -15.14 -6.21
C GLY A 30 -4.18 -13.80 -6.37
N THR A 31 -3.52 -12.84 -7.04
CA THR A 31 -4.11 -11.54 -7.34
C THR A 31 -5.22 -11.66 -8.39
N LEU A 32 -5.01 -12.46 -9.43
CA LEU A 32 -6.05 -12.75 -10.44
C LEU A 32 -7.21 -13.54 -9.84
N ALA A 33 -6.93 -14.57 -9.05
CA ALA A 33 -7.96 -15.36 -8.37
C ALA A 33 -8.85 -14.52 -7.45
N ARG A 34 -8.29 -13.47 -6.82
CA ARG A 34 -9.06 -12.51 -6.02
C ARG A 34 -9.99 -11.65 -6.90
N ALA A 35 -9.55 -11.26 -8.11
CA ALA A 35 -10.42 -10.58 -9.06
C ALA A 35 -11.59 -11.47 -9.49
N ASP A 36 -11.32 -12.74 -9.83
CA ASP A 36 -12.35 -13.67 -10.27
C ASP A 36 -13.32 -14.03 -9.12
N ALA A 37 -12.81 -14.14 -7.89
CA ALA A 37 -13.64 -14.39 -6.71
C ALA A 37 -14.58 -13.22 -6.40
N VAL A 38 -14.14 -11.96 -6.56
CA VAL A 38 -15.02 -10.81 -6.29
C VAL A 38 -16.13 -10.68 -7.33
N GLU A 39 -15.88 -11.05 -8.59
CA GLU A 39 -16.91 -11.05 -9.63
C GLU A 39 -17.94 -12.15 -9.43
N ARG A 40 -17.49 -13.33 -8.98
CA ARG A 40 -18.36 -14.48 -8.72
C ARG A 40 -19.16 -14.32 -7.42
N ASP A 41 -18.51 -13.93 -6.34
CA ASP A 41 -19.07 -14.00 -4.98
C ASP A 41 -19.42 -12.62 -4.40
N GLY A 42 -19.16 -11.55 -5.16
CA GLY A 42 -19.29 -10.16 -4.71
C GLY A 42 -18.28 -9.79 -3.62
N MET A 43 -18.32 -8.53 -3.17
CA MET A 43 -17.46 -8.08 -2.07
C MET A 43 -17.67 -8.92 -0.81
N ARG A 44 -18.92 -9.29 -0.48
CA ARG A 44 -19.20 -10.05 0.75
C ARG A 44 -18.44 -11.38 0.80
N GLY A 45 -18.32 -12.10 -0.32
CA GLY A 45 -17.64 -13.40 -0.38
C GLY A 45 -16.13 -13.33 -0.14
N VAL A 46 -15.49 -12.19 -0.42
CA VAL A 46 -14.03 -12.01 -0.31
C VAL A 46 -13.61 -11.11 0.86
N CYS A 47 -14.55 -10.58 1.64
CA CYS A 47 -14.26 -9.59 2.68
C CYS A 47 -13.40 -10.16 3.81
N GLU A 48 -13.83 -11.24 4.46
CA GLU A 48 -13.11 -11.79 5.62
C GLU A 48 -11.69 -12.23 5.26
N THR A 49 -11.53 -12.94 4.15
CA THR A 49 -10.23 -13.43 3.69
C THR A 49 -9.29 -12.28 3.29
N SER A 50 -9.83 -11.19 2.77
CA SER A 50 -9.04 -9.99 2.46
C SER A 50 -8.65 -9.23 3.72
N LEU A 51 -9.59 -9.00 4.63
CA LEU A 51 -9.34 -8.29 5.89
C LEU A 51 -8.41 -9.06 6.82
N ALA A 52 -8.45 -10.39 6.85
CA ALA A 52 -7.50 -11.19 7.63
C ALA A 52 -6.03 -10.92 7.23
N ARG A 53 -5.78 -10.64 5.95
CA ARG A 53 -4.44 -10.36 5.41
C ARG A 53 -4.05 -8.89 5.44
N SER A 54 -5.03 -7.98 5.37
CA SER A 54 -4.78 -6.55 5.24
C SER A 54 -5.03 -5.76 6.53
N TYR A 55 -5.90 -6.26 7.42
CA TYR A 55 -6.26 -5.68 8.72
C TYR A 55 -6.34 -6.81 9.77
N PRO A 56 -5.20 -7.39 10.18
CA PRO A 56 -5.15 -8.52 11.11
C PRO A 56 -5.71 -8.18 12.50
N GLU A 57 -6.11 -9.22 13.24
CA GLU A 57 -6.81 -9.11 14.53
C GLU A 57 -6.05 -8.27 15.58
N ILE A 58 -4.71 -8.35 15.61
CA ILE A 58 -3.87 -7.57 16.52
C ILE A 58 -4.07 -6.05 16.40
N LEU A 59 -4.53 -5.57 15.24
CA LEU A 59 -4.80 -4.15 15.00
C LEU A 59 -6.27 -3.75 15.24
N ARG A 60 -7.15 -4.71 15.56
CA ARG A 60 -8.61 -4.49 15.70
C ARG A 60 -9.04 -4.13 17.13
N GLY A 61 -8.12 -3.62 17.96
CA GLY A 61 -8.42 -3.20 19.33
C GLY A 61 -9.53 -2.13 19.42
N ASP A 62 -9.70 -1.32 18.38
CA ASP A 62 -10.84 -0.43 18.20
C ASP A 62 -11.87 -1.06 17.26
N ALA A 63 -12.87 -1.71 17.86
CA ALA A 63 -13.93 -2.39 17.13
C ALA A 63 -14.77 -1.45 16.25
N ALA A 64 -15.04 -0.21 16.69
CA ALA A 64 -15.87 0.72 15.93
C ALA A 64 -15.16 1.19 14.65
N ARG A 65 -13.85 1.44 14.73
CA ARG A 65 -13.01 1.78 13.59
C ARG A 65 -12.89 0.62 12.61
N PHE A 66 -12.66 -0.59 13.13
CA PHE A 66 -12.63 -1.79 12.31
C PHE A 66 -13.94 -2.00 11.55
N GLU A 67 -15.09 -1.92 12.23
CA GLU A 67 -16.40 -2.07 11.61
C GLU A 67 -16.69 -0.97 10.57
N THR A 68 -16.32 0.27 10.86
CA THR A 68 -16.44 1.38 9.89
C THR A 68 -15.61 1.10 8.63
N TYR A 69 -14.38 0.63 8.79
CA TYR A 69 -13.52 0.27 7.67
C TYR A 69 -14.08 -0.92 6.89
N ARG A 70 -14.55 -1.95 7.58
CA ARG A 70 -15.16 -3.13 7.00
C ARG A 70 -16.40 -2.79 6.17
N LEU A 71 -17.28 -1.91 6.66
CA LEU A 71 -18.46 -1.47 5.91
C LEU A 71 -18.08 -0.70 4.64
N ARG A 72 -17.06 0.17 4.72
CA ARG A 72 -16.50 0.83 3.52
C ARG A 72 -15.93 -0.19 2.53
N TRP A 73 -15.24 -1.21 3.03
CA TRP A 73 -14.70 -2.28 2.22
C TRP A 73 -15.83 -3.03 1.47
N LEU A 74 -16.91 -3.39 2.18
CA LEU A 74 -18.08 -4.07 1.60
C LEU A 74 -18.84 -3.22 0.57
N ALA A 75 -18.75 -1.89 0.66
CA ALA A 75 -19.42 -0.95 -0.23
C ALA A 75 -18.68 -0.72 -1.57
N ASN A 76 -17.52 -1.34 -1.79
CA ASN A 76 -16.83 -1.25 -3.09
C ASN A 76 -17.64 -1.91 -4.21
N ALA A 77 -17.50 -1.37 -5.43
CA ALA A 77 -18.05 -2.00 -6.62
C ALA A 77 -17.20 -3.24 -6.99
N PRO A 78 -17.79 -4.44 -7.12
CA PRO A 78 -17.05 -5.67 -7.43
C PRO A 78 -16.22 -5.59 -8.72
N ASP A 79 -16.78 -5.01 -9.77
CA ASP A 79 -16.15 -4.81 -11.07
C ASP A 79 -14.93 -3.88 -10.98
N GLY A 80 -15.06 -2.76 -10.25
CA GLY A 80 -13.95 -1.85 -9.99
C GLY A 80 -12.82 -2.52 -9.18
N PHE A 81 -13.19 -3.31 -8.16
CA PHE A 81 -12.20 -4.06 -7.37
C PHE A 81 -11.48 -5.11 -8.22
N ALA A 82 -12.19 -5.85 -9.06
CA ALA A 82 -11.63 -6.83 -9.98
C ALA A 82 -10.67 -6.17 -10.98
N ALA A 83 -11.08 -5.04 -11.59
CA ALA A 83 -10.26 -4.28 -12.53
C ALA A 83 -8.94 -3.81 -11.90
N ILE A 84 -8.97 -3.30 -10.66
CA ILE A 84 -7.75 -2.90 -9.94
C ILE A 84 -6.84 -4.11 -9.69
N ASN A 85 -7.37 -5.26 -9.28
CA ASN A 85 -6.55 -6.46 -9.06
C ASN A 85 -5.92 -6.95 -10.38
N ARG A 86 -6.64 -6.93 -11.50
CA ARG A 86 -6.08 -7.28 -12.82
C ARG A 86 -4.99 -6.29 -13.26
N MET A 87 -5.20 -4.99 -13.04
CA MET A 87 -4.16 -3.98 -13.26
C MET A 87 -2.92 -4.28 -12.41
N LEU A 88 -3.08 -4.58 -11.12
CA LEU A 88 -1.95 -4.91 -10.23
C LEU A 88 -1.22 -6.18 -10.67
N ALA A 89 -1.95 -7.19 -11.16
CA ALA A 89 -1.38 -8.44 -11.65
C ALA A 89 -0.48 -8.25 -12.89
N GLY A 90 -0.80 -7.27 -13.73
CA GLY A 90 -0.02 -6.89 -14.91
C GLY A 90 0.92 -5.69 -14.72
N MET A 91 0.95 -5.10 -13.52
CA MET A 91 1.79 -3.95 -13.23
C MET A 91 3.23 -4.40 -12.94
N ASP A 92 4.18 -3.76 -13.61
CA ASP A 92 5.61 -3.81 -13.30
C ASP A 92 6.15 -2.38 -13.25
N MET A 93 6.83 -2.06 -12.16
CA MET A 93 7.38 -0.74 -11.87
C MET A 93 8.89 -0.77 -11.66
N ALA A 94 9.56 -1.91 -11.89
CA ALA A 94 10.99 -2.06 -11.61
C ALA A 94 11.85 -0.99 -12.30
N ALA A 95 11.56 -0.68 -13.56
CA ALA A 95 12.26 0.35 -14.33
C ALA A 95 11.89 1.79 -13.94
N ASP A 96 10.81 1.99 -13.17
CA ASP A 96 10.32 3.32 -12.78
C ASP A 96 10.95 3.80 -11.47
N TYR A 97 11.38 2.90 -10.58
CA TYR A 97 11.93 3.27 -9.27
C TYR A 97 13.15 4.19 -9.38
N ALA A 98 14.06 3.89 -10.32
CA ALA A 98 15.25 4.70 -10.59
C ALA A 98 14.93 6.10 -11.15
N LYS A 99 13.70 6.33 -11.66
CA LYS A 99 13.28 7.65 -12.18
C LYS A 99 12.73 8.57 -11.08
N ILE A 100 12.51 8.05 -9.87
CA ILE A 100 12.04 8.83 -8.73
C ILE A 100 13.25 9.53 -8.10
N THR A 101 13.33 10.83 -8.32
CA THR A 101 14.47 11.65 -7.85
C THR A 101 14.18 12.48 -6.60
N CYS A 102 12.91 12.67 -6.24
CA CYS A 102 12.56 13.41 -5.02
C CYS A 102 12.90 12.59 -3.75
N PRO A 103 13.20 13.26 -2.62
CA PRO A 103 13.24 12.60 -1.33
C PRO A 103 11.99 11.75 -1.12
N THR A 104 12.17 10.49 -0.75
CA THR A 104 11.08 9.53 -0.60
C THR A 104 11.13 8.86 0.77
N LEU A 105 10.00 8.74 1.44
CA LEU A 105 9.84 7.88 2.61
C LEU A 105 8.98 6.68 2.21
N VAL A 106 9.54 5.48 2.38
CA VAL A 106 8.85 4.22 2.17
C VAL A 106 8.61 3.57 3.54
N ILE A 107 7.34 3.38 3.88
CA ILE A 107 6.93 2.77 5.14
C ILE A 107 6.37 1.38 4.86
N ALA A 108 7.01 0.36 5.43
CA ALA A 108 6.50 -1.00 5.47
C ALA A 108 5.82 -1.28 6.81
N ALA A 109 4.79 -2.11 6.76
CA ALA A 109 4.01 -2.48 7.91
C ALA A 109 4.29 -3.94 8.30
N GLU A 110 4.70 -4.17 9.55
CA GLU A 110 5.13 -5.47 10.06
C GLU A 110 4.05 -6.56 9.91
N HIS A 111 2.76 -6.18 10.03
CA HIS A 111 1.64 -7.12 9.95
C HIS A 111 0.94 -7.12 8.58
N ASP A 112 1.55 -6.52 7.55
CA ASP A 112 1.03 -6.54 6.18
C ASP A 112 1.32 -7.88 5.49
N MET A 113 0.29 -8.74 5.36
CA MET A 113 0.43 -10.03 4.68
C MET A 113 0.14 -9.96 3.17
N LEU A 114 -0.22 -8.78 2.66
CA LEU A 114 -0.34 -8.55 1.22
C LEU A 114 1.01 -8.14 0.63
N ARG A 115 1.75 -7.29 1.35
CA ARG A 115 3.04 -6.73 0.96
C ARG A 115 3.95 -6.65 2.18
N PRO A 116 4.46 -7.80 2.66
CA PRO A 116 5.31 -7.82 3.85
C PRO A 116 6.58 -6.99 3.64
N PRO A 117 7.27 -6.59 4.72
CA PRO A 117 8.51 -5.81 4.65
C PRO A 117 9.52 -6.32 3.63
N ALA A 118 9.72 -7.64 3.53
CA ALA A 118 10.61 -8.28 2.56
C ALA A 118 10.26 -8.01 1.08
N VAL A 119 9.03 -7.62 0.76
CA VAL A 119 8.61 -7.19 -0.59
C VAL A 119 8.85 -5.69 -0.79
N ILE A 120 8.72 -4.88 0.26
CA ILE A 120 8.82 -3.42 0.19
C ILE A 120 10.26 -2.92 0.32
N GLU A 121 11.09 -3.57 1.14
CA GLU A 121 12.50 -3.18 1.37
C GLU A 121 13.31 -3.13 0.06
N PRO A 122 13.27 -4.13 -0.86
CA PRO A 122 14.01 -4.04 -2.13
C PRO A 122 13.56 -2.88 -3.01
N ILE A 123 12.30 -2.43 -2.85
CA ILE A 123 11.73 -1.35 -3.64
C ILE A 123 12.18 0.00 -3.10
N ALA A 124 12.25 0.14 -1.78
CA ALA A 124 12.88 1.29 -1.16
C ALA A 124 14.34 1.40 -1.60
N ALA A 125 15.10 0.29 -1.59
CA ALA A 125 16.49 0.27 -2.03
C ALA A 125 16.67 0.63 -3.52
N ALA A 126 15.66 0.40 -4.37
CA ALA A 126 15.68 0.77 -5.78
C ALA A 126 15.41 2.26 -6.05
N ILE A 127 15.01 3.03 -5.04
CA ILE A 127 14.76 4.47 -5.14
C ILE A 127 15.95 5.22 -4.55
N GLN A 128 16.66 6.00 -5.36
CA GLN A 128 17.96 6.61 -4.99
C GLN A 128 17.92 7.42 -3.70
N ASN A 129 16.85 8.19 -3.47
CA ASN A 129 16.71 9.12 -2.34
C ASN A 129 15.65 8.63 -1.33
N ALA A 130 15.48 7.31 -1.20
CA ALA A 130 14.52 6.74 -0.27
C ALA A 130 15.09 6.54 1.14
N ARG A 131 14.25 6.81 2.12
CA ARG A 131 14.37 6.33 3.50
C ARG A 131 13.36 5.20 3.68
N TYR A 132 13.81 4.11 4.28
CA TYR A 132 12.98 2.96 4.59
C TYR A 132 12.73 2.88 6.09
N VAL A 133 11.49 2.64 6.49
CA VAL A 133 11.12 2.35 7.88
C VAL A 133 10.12 1.20 7.93
N GLU A 134 10.28 0.34 8.92
CA GLU A 134 9.29 -0.67 9.31
C GLU A 134 8.56 -0.20 10.56
N THR A 135 7.27 -0.55 10.67
CA THR A 135 6.49 -0.15 11.83
C THR A 135 5.37 -1.13 12.13
N ALA A 136 5.02 -1.25 13.41
CA ALA A 136 4.02 -2.16 13.96
C ALA A 136 2.57 -1.78 13.57
N SER A 137 2.28 -1.87 12.27
CA SER A 137 1.00 -1.57 11.64
C SER A 137 0.64 -2.66 10.62
N GLY A 138 -0.42 -2.44 9.84
CA GLY A 138 -0.83 -3.29 8.73
C GLY A 138 -0.99 -2.51 7.43
N HIS A 139 -1.63 -3.13 6.44
CA HIS A 139 -1.63 -2.66 5.06
C HIS A 139 -2.21 -1.25 4.87
N PHE A 140 -3.16 -0.85 5.72
CA PHE A 140 -3.85 0.44 5.62
C PHE A 140 -3.52 1.33 6.81
N MET A 141 -2.23 1.62 7.01
CA MET A 141 -1.72 2.29 8.20
C MET A 141 -2.49 3.55 8.60
N ALA A 142 -2.85 4.41 7.64
CA ALA A 142 -3.59 5.65 7.89
C ALA A 142 -4.98 5.43 8.52
N VAL A 143 -5.52 4.22 8.42
CA VAL A 143 -6.75 3.79 9.10
C VAL A 143 -6.44 3.01 10.37
N GLN A 144 -5.48 2.09 10.29
CA GLN A 144 -5.24 1.10 11.33
C GLN A 144 -4.48 1.66 12.51
N THR A 145 -3.48 2.51 12.24
CA THR A 145 -2.60 3.16 13.22
C THR A 145 -2.33 4.60 12.78
N PRO A 146 -3.36 5.48 12.75
CA PRO A 146 -3.24 6.83 12.22
C PRO A 146 -2.15 7.64 12.91
N ASP A 147 -2.05 7.55 14.23
CA ASP A 147 -1.04 8.28 15.03
C ASP A 147 0.37 7.86 14.63
N LEU A 148 0.63 6.55 14.55
CA LEU A 148 1.92 5.99 14.10
C LEU A 148 2.26 6.38 12.65
N PHE A 149 1.26 6.44 11.76
CA PHE A 149 1.48 6.93 10.39
C PHE A 149 1.88 8.42 10.39
N VAL A 150 1.24 9.24 11.22
CA VAL A 150 1.52 10.67 11.36
C VAL A 150 2.90 10.92 11.98
N GLU A 151 3.32 10.10 12.96
CA GLU A 151 4.64 10.14 13.58
C GLU A 151 5.78 9.95 12.57
N HIS A 152 5.60 9.12 11.55
CA HIS A 152 6.56 8.97 10.45
C HIS A 152 6.43 10.07 9.40
N LEU A 153 5.19 10.44 9.06
CA LEU A 153 4.87 11.38 7.98
C LEU A 153 5.34 12.80 8.28
N LEU A 154 5.02 13.36 9.45
CA LEU A 154 5.21 14.77 9.74
C LEU A 154 6.69 15.19 9.82
N PRO A 155 7.59 14.46 10.50
CA PRO A 155 9.01 14.84 10.51
C PRO A 155 9.61 14.87 9.11
N PHE A 156 9.31 13.85 8.29
CA PHE A 156 9.81 13.76 6.92
C PHE A 156 9.30 14.88 6.02
N LEU A 157 8.04 15.27 6.14
CA LEU A 157 7.51 16.42 5.41
C LEU A 157 8.03 17.76 5.96
N GLY A 158 8.24 17.85 7.28
CA GLY A 158 8.70 19.05 7.99
C GLY A 158 10.14 19.44 7.68
N GLU A 159 10.99 18.53 7.17
CA GLU A 159 12.33 18.85 6.69
C GLU A 159 12.32 19.79 5.45
N TYR A 160 11.14 20.16 4.91
CA TYR A 160 11.00 20.83 3.62
C TYR A 160 11.12 22.32 3.87
N ASN A 161 12.36 22.80 3.77
CA ASN A 161 12.64 24.21 3.66
C ASN A 161 12.60 24.52 2.16
N GLY A 162 11.53 25.14 1.66
CA GLY A 162 11.28 25.37 0.23
C GLY A 162 12.27 26.32 -0.46
N ALA A 163 13.56 26.08 -0.32
CA ALA A 163 14.67 26.94 -0.74
C ALA A 163 15.69 26.23 -1.66
N ASP A 164 15.37 25.05 -2.18
CA ASP A 164 16.14 24.38 -3.26
C ASP A 164 15.36 24.38 -4.58
#